data_AF-A0A2V6SGW5-F1
#
_entry.id   AF-A0A2V6SGW5-F1
#
_cell.length_a   1.000
_cell.length_b   1.000
_cell.length_c   1.000
_cell.angle_alpha   90.00
_cell.angle_beta   90.00
_cell.angle_gamma   90.00
#
_symmetry.space_group_name_H-M   'P 1'
#
loop_
_entity.id
_entity.type
_entity.pdbx_description
1 polymer ?
#
loop_
_entity_poly.entity_id
_entity_poly.type
_entity_poly.pdbx_seq_one_letter_code
_entity_poly.pdbx_strand_id
1 'polypeptide(L)'
;MREVGHGSPSLGSELGPRASEAETGAAAVAQGDAVILLDTHTWFWLGTRPDRLSAPARAAIDRALKSGGLAIASVSLLEMAWLMAHHRLGFRGTSETALTGLVEETGVVIKDITPAVALLVVQFADDFPRDPIDRIIAATSRAEGLPLVTRDAKLRRSRLVETVW
;
A
#
# COMPACT_ATOMS: atom_id res chain seq x y z
N MET A 1 -69.21 -4.24 -44.86
CA MET A 1 -69.60 -5.32 -43.95
C MET A 1 -68.79 -5.12 -42.66
N ARG A 2 -69.48 -4.93 -41.54
CA ARG A 2 -68.91 -4.59 -40.21
C ARG A 2 -68.60 -5.86 -39.42
N GLU A 3 -67.60 -5.79 -38.54
CA GLU A 3 -67.48 -6.45 -37.21
C GLU A 3 -66.13 -5.96 -36.61
N VAL A 4 -66.06 -5.11 -35.57
CA VAL A 4 -66.31 -5.28 -34.11
C VAL A 4 -65.54 -6.46 -33.51
N GLY A 5 -64.62 -6.18 -32.57
CA GLY A 5 -63.97 -7.20 -31.75
C GLY A 5 -62.85 -6.66 -30.86
N HIS A 6 -63.21 -6.21 -29.66
CA HIS A 6 -62.29 -5.95 -28.54
C HIS A 6 -61.54 -7.21 -28.11
N GLY A 7 -60.27 -7.05 -27.71
CA GLY A 7 -59.52 -8.11 -27.04
C GLY A 7 -58.07 -7.71 -26.78
N SER A 8 -57.85 -6.82 -25.82
CA SER A 8 -56.54 -6.67 -25.18
C SER A 8 -56.36 -7.77 -24.13
N PRO A 9 -55.28 -8.56 -24.15
CA PRO A 9 -54.81 -9.26 -22.97
C PRO A 9 -53.71 -8.42 -22.30
N SER A 10 -53.96 -8.07 -21.06
CA SER A 10 -53.02 -7.51 -20.09
C SER A 10 -51.73 -8.33 -20.02
N LEU A 11 -50.60 -7.71 -20.39
CA LEU A 11 -49.27 -8.18 -20.00
C LEU A 11 -49.10 -7.93 -18.49
N GLY A 12 -49.22 -8.99 -17.70
CA GLY A 12 -48.76 -9.00 -16.32
C GLY A 12 -47.25 -8.85 -16.31
N SER A 13 -46.77 -7.66 -15.95
CA SER A 13 -45.36 -7.41 -15.66
C SER A 13 -45.01 -8.05 -14.32
N GLU A 14 -44.20 -9.09 -14.36
CA GLU A 14 -43.47 -9.63 -13.23
C GLU A 14 -42.57 -8.53 -12.62
N LEU A 15 -43.00 -7.97 -11.49
CA LEU A 15 -42.15 -7.15 -10.63
C LEU A 15 -41.57 -8.07 -9.55
N GLY A 16 -40.40 -8.63 -9.84
CA GLY A 16 -39.54 -9.24 -8.84
C GLY A 16 -39.12 -8.23 -7.76
N PRO A 17 -38.75 -8.71 -6.55
CA PRO A 17 -38.41 -7.83 -5.45
C PRO A 17 -37.16 -7.01 -5.78
N ARG A 18 -37.26 -5.69 -5.59
CA ARG A 18 -36.11 -4.77 -5.64
C ARG A 18 -35.15 -5.11 -4.51
N ALA A 19 -33.96 -5.59 -4.86
CA ALA A 19 -32.85 -5.69 -3.94
C ALA A 19 -32.46 -4.28 -3.48
N SER A 20 -32.61 -4.05 -2.18
CA SER A 20 -32.04 -2.94 -1.44
C SER A 20 -30.52 -3.08 -1.45
N GLU A 21 -29.84 -2.29 -2.29
CA GLU A 21 -28.38 -2.18 -2.30
C GLU A 21 -27.90 -1.48 -1.03
N ALA A 22 -27.36 -2.30 -0.13
CA ALA A 22 -26.17 -2.08 0.69
C ALA A 22 -26.04 -0.73 1.42
N GLU A 23 -26.63 -0.68 2.63
CA GLU A 23 -26.03 0.05 3.74
C GLU A 23 -24.67 -0.54 4.11
N THR A 24 -23.67 0.33 4.11
CA THR A 24 -22.75 0.55 5.25
C THR A 24 -22.17 -0.69 5.91
N GLY A 25 -21.03 -1.14 5.39
CA GLY A 25 -20.15 -2.10 6.05
C GLY A 25 -18.71 -1.59 6.11
N ALA A 26 -18.47 -0.45 6.77
CA ALA A 26 -17.16 -0.16 7.33
C ALA A 26 -16.92 -1.12 8.51
N ALA A 27 -16.69 -2.39 8.20
CA ALA A 27 -16.34 -3.40 9.16
C ALA A 27 -14.83 -3.34 9.37
N ALA A 28 -14.44 -3.02 10.60
CA ALA A 28 -13.08 -3.10 11.12
C ALA A 28 -12.38 -4.37 10.61
N VAL A 29 -11.31 -4.19 9.84
CA VAL A 29 -10.41 -5.30 9.51
C VAL A 29 -9.75 -5.73 10.82
N ALA A 30 -9.94 -7.00 11.15
CA ALA A 30 -9.50 -7.62 12.38
C ALA A 30 -8.01 -7.35 12.66
N GLN A 31 -7.71 -6.89 13.88
CA GLN A 31 -6.35 -6.85 14.42
C GLN A 31 -5.84 -8.28 14.60
N GLY A 32 -5.17 -8.80 13.58
CA GLY A 32 -4.20 -9.88 13.70
C GLY A 32 -2.85 -9.35 13.23
N ASP A 33 -1.79 -9.63 13.98
CA ASP A 33 -0.41 -9.90 13.56
C ASP A 33 -0.01 -9.47 12.14
N ALA A 34 -0.17 -8.18 11.84
CA ALA A 34 -0.08 -7.66 10.48
C ALA A 34 1.36 -7.26 10.16
N VAL A 35 1.90 -7.85 9.10
CA VAL A 35 3.09 -7.32 8.42
C VAL A 35 2.75 -5.93 7.87
N ILE A 36 3.68 -4.99 7.96
CA ILE A 36 3.54 -3.65 7.39
C ILE A 36 4.66 -3.37 6.39
N LEU A 37 4.38 -2.60 5.35
CA LEU A 37 5.38 -2.15 4.39
C LEU A 37 5.94 -0.79 4.82
N LEU A 38 7.25 -0.67 4.91
CA LEU A 38 7.92 0.60 5.16
C LEU A 38 8.30 1.27 3.84
N ASP A 39 7.99 2.56 3.75
CA ASP A 39 8.56 3.42 2.72
C ASP A 39 10.09 3.55 2.91
N THR A 40 10.84 3.90 1.87
CA THR A 40 12.32 3.95 1.93
C THR A 40 12.81 4.92 3.00
N HIS A 41 12.22 6.12 3.12
CA HIS A 41 12.62 7.07 4.16
C HIS A 41 12.23 6.58 5.56
N THR A 42 11.12 5.84 5.68
CA THR A 42 10.63 5.30 6.96
C THR A 42 11.59 4.21 7.43
N TRP A 43 11.97 3.30 6.53
CA TRP A 43 12.96 2.27 6.79
C TRP A 43 14.30 2.86 7.21
N PHE A 44 14.78 3.89 6.50
CA PHE A 44 16.00 4.60 6.89
C PHE A 44 15.90 5.25 8.27
N TRP A 45 14.78 5.92 8.59
CA TRP A 45 14.61 6.55 9.90
C TRP A 45 14.48 5.54 11.04
N LEU A 46 13.88 4.38 10.80
CA LEU A 46 13.84 3.30 11.78
C LEU A 46 15.25 2.93 12.26
N GLY A 47 16.20 2.76 11.34
CA GLY A 47 17.59 2.39 11.69
C GLY A 47 18.46 3.57 12.17
N THR A 48 18.14 4.82 11.81
CA THR A 48 19.09 5.94 12.01
C THR A 48 18.55 7.11 12.84
N ARG A 49 17.27 7.44 12.70
CA ARG A 49 16.64 8.64 13.28
C ARG A 49 15.18 8.37 13.68
N PRO A 50 14.94 7.50 14.66
CA PRO A 50 13.58 7.10 15.06
C PRO A 50 12.76 8.28 15.61
N ASP A 51 13.41 9.37 16.02
CA ASP A 51 12.78 10.64 16.40
C ASP A 51 12.01 11.31 15.25
N ARG A 52 12.31 10.95 13.99
CA ARG A 52 11.60 11.45 12.81
C ARG A 52 10.31 10.70 12.49
N LEU A 53 10.09 9.57 13.15
CA LEU A 53 8.84 8.82 13.03
C LEU A 53 7.77 9.49 13.89
N SER A 54 6.60 9.68 13.31
CA SER A 54 5.41 10.11 14.05
C SER A 54 4.95 9.02 15.03
N ALA A 55 4.16 9.43 16.04
CA ALA A 55 3.68 8.50 17.06
C ALA A 55 2.85 7.33 16.48
N PRO A 56 1.92 7.51 15.52
CA PRO A 56 1.20 6.39 14.91
C PRO A 56 2.11 5.45 14.12
N ALA A 57 3.03 5.98 13.31
CA ALA A 57 4.04 5.18 12.60
C ALA A 57 4.88 4.32 13.56
N ARG A 58 5.39 4.93 14.65
CA ARG A 58 6.16 4.20 15.66
C ARG A 58 5.33 3.12 16.34
N ALA A 59 4.09 3.43 16.72
CA ALA A 59 3.20 2.45 17.33
C ALA A 59 2.85 1.29 16.38
N ALA A 60 2.72 1.55 15.08
CA ALA A 60 2.50 0.51 14.08
C ALA A 60 3.72 -0.40 13.92
N ILE A 61 4.92 0.18 13.83
CA ILE A 61 6.19 -0.57 13.78
C ILE A 61 6.37 -1.42 15.04
N ASP A 62 6.17 -0.85 16.23
CA ASP A 62 6.31 -1.57 17.50
C ASP A 62 5.32 -2.74 17.64
N ARG A 63 4.12 -2.64 17.04
CA ARG A 63 3.17 -3.75 16.98
C ARG A 63 3.61 -4.80 15.97
N ALA A 64 3.97 -4.38 14.75
CA ALA A 64 4.38 -5.29 13.69
C ALA A 64 5.62 -6.12 14.11
N LEU A 65 6.60 -5.51 14.78
CA LEU A 65 7.78 -6.21 15.30
C LEU A 65 7.46 -7.31 16.32
N LYS A 66 6.32 -7.23 17.02
CA LYS A 66 5.94 -8.23 18.03
C LYS A 66 5.27 -9.45 17.41
N SER A 67 4.63 -9.32 16.25
CA SER A 67 3.72 -10.38 15.82
C SER A 67 3.50 -10.56 14.32
N GLY A 68 3.84 -9.59 13.47
CA GLY A 68 3.71 -9.73 12.00
C GLY A 68 5.06 -9.71 11.27
N GLY A 69 5.84 -8.66 11.48
CA GLY A 69 7.10 -8.38 10.81
C GLY A 69 7.08 -7.08 10.01
N LEU A 70 8.26 -6.63 9.60
CA LEU A 70 8.43 -5.44 8.77
C LEU A 70 8.80 -5.86 7.36
N ALA A 71 8.29 -5.16 6.35
CA ALA A 71 8.64 -5.41 4.97
C ALA A 71 9.10 -4.13 4.27
N ILE A 72 9.88 -4.28 3.20
CA ILE A 72 10.21 -3.21 2.24
C ILE A 72 10.00 -3.71 0.82
N ALA A 73 9.73 -2.82 -0.12
CA ALA A 73 9.79 -3.17 -1.54
C ALA A 73 11.27 -3.30 -1.95
N SER A 74 11.61 -4.26 -2.83
CA SER A 74 13.00 -4.45 -3.27
C SER A 74 13.58 -3.22 -3.97
N VAL A 75 12.72 -2.38 -4.56
CA VAL A 75 13.12 -1.08 -5.13
C VAL A 75 13.72 -0.13 -4.08
N SER A 76 13.30 -0.21 -2.82
CA SER A 76 13.84 0.58 -1.72
C SER A 76 15.30 0.25 -1.43
N LEU A 77 15.76 -0.99 -1.72
CA LEU A 77 17.17 -1.35 -1.66
C LEU A 77 17.99 -0.56 -2.68
N LEU A 78 17.49 -0.48 -3.92
CA LEU A 78 18.16 0.26 -5.00
C LEU A 78 18.24 1.75 -4.67
N GLU A 79 17.12 2.33 -4.21
CA GLU A 79 17.08 3.73 -3.78
C GLU A 79 18.08 3.98 -2.64
N MET A 80 18.08 3.12 -1.62
CA MET A 80 19.00 3.25 -0.48
C MET A 80 20.47 3.13 -0.91
N ALA A 81 20.81 2.13 -1.72
CA ALA A 81 22.15 1.95 -2.26
C ALA A 81 22.61 3.18 -3.06
N TRP A 82 21.72 3.73 -3.89
CA TRP A 82 21.99 4.93 -4.68
C TRP A 82 22.22 6.15 -3.78
N LEU A 83 21.37 6.37 -2.78
CA LEU A 83 21.53 7.46 -1.82
C LEU A 83 22.82 7.34 -1.00
N MET A 84 23.17 6.12 -0.56
CA MET A 84 24.43 5.87 0.17
C MET A 84 25.64 6.21 -0.69
N ALA A 85 25.64 5.79 -1.96
CA ALA A 85 26.74 6.03 -2.89
C ALA A 85 26.89 7.51 -3.28
N HIS A 86 25.79 8.24 -3.48
CA HIS A 86 25.82 9.58 -4.09
C HIS A 86 25.60 10.72 -3.09
N HIS A 87 24.93 10.48 -1.96
CA HIS A 87 24.53 11.52 -1.01
C HIS A 87 25.19 11.41 0.36
N ARG A 88 26.15 10.49 0.53
CA ARG A 88 26.93 10.29 1.77
C ARG A 88 26.05 10.38 3.02
N LEU A 89 25.11 9.44 3.15
CA LEU A 89 24.11 9.39 4.24
C LEU A 89 24.68 9.22 5.67
N GLY A 90 25.95 9.53 5.92
CA GLY A 90 26.56 9.52 7.25
C GLY A 90 26.90 8.14 7.80
N PHE A 91 26.88 7.10 6.95
CA PHE A 91 27.24 5.74 7.35
C PHE A 91 28.76 5.56 7.49
N ARG A 92 29.16 4.70 8.41
CA ARG A 92 30.55 4.22 8.54
C ARG A 92 30.74 3.00 7.63
N GLY A 93 31.86 2.95 6.91
CA GLY A 93 32.18 1.82 6.02
C GLY A 93 31.77 2.04 4.57
N THR A 94 31.67 0.94 3.80
CA THR A 94 31.25 0.97 2.39
C THR A 94 29.72 0.98 2.28
N SER A 95 29.18 1.41 1.12
CA SER A 95 27.74 1.38 0.86
C SER A 95 27.15 -0.04 0.97
N GLU A 96 27.93 -1.06 0.59
CA GLU A 96 27.55 -2.47 0.74
C GLU A 96 27.35 -2.84 2.21
N THR A 97 28.36 -2.60 3.05
CA THR A 97 28.28 -2.92 4.49
C THR A 97 27.17 -2.14 5.18
N ALA A 98 26.98 -0.87 4.81
CA ALA A 98 25.93 -0.04 5.37
C ALA A 98 24.53 -0.54 4.98
N LEU A 99 24.33 -0.98 3.74
CA LEU A 99 23.05 -1.50 3.26
C LEU A 99 22.72 -2.85 3.89
N THR A 100 23.66 -3.79 3.89
CA THR A 100 23.45 -5.11 4.50
C THR A 100 23.21 -4.99 6.00
N GLY A 101 23.98 -4.13 6.68
CA GLY A 101 23.78 -3.85 8.10
C GLY A 101 22.39 -3.27 8.39
N LEU A 102 21.91 -2.31 7.57
CA LEU A 102 20.56 -1.75 7.75
C LEU A 102 19.46 -2.82 7.58
N VAL A 103 19.59 -3.73 6.61
CA VAL A 103 18.65 -4.84 6.42
C VAL A 103 18.65 -5.77 7.64
N GLU A 104 19.83 -6.16 8.12
CA GLU A 104 20.00 -7.04 9.27
C GLU A 104 19.47 -6.42 10.57
N GLU A 105 19.83 -5.16 10.84
CA GLU A 105 19.44 -4.42 12.05
C GLU A 105 17.93 -4.18 12.12
N THR A 106 17.29 -3.91 10.99
CA THR A 106 15.84 -3.65 10.93
C THR A 106 15.00 -4.93 10.81
N GLY A 107 15.60 -6.05 10.42
CA GLY A 107 14.91 -7.34 10.27
C GLY A 107 13.80 -7.34 9.21
N VAL A 108 13.93 -6.49 8.18
CA VAL A 108 12.91 -6.35 7.15
C VAL A 108 12.90 -7.53 6.19
N VAL A 109 11.70 -7.95 5.79
CA VAL A 109 11.47 -8.88 4.68
C VAL A 109 11.39 -8.10 3.38
N ILE A 110 12.15 -8.53 2.37
CA ILE A 110 12.16 -7.87 1.06
C ILE A 110 11.01 -8.44 0.21
N LYS A 111 10.22 -7.55 -0.37
CA LYS A 111 9.12 -7.85 -1.31
C LYS A 111 9.52 -7.49 -2.72
N ASP A 112 9.68 -8.51 -3.56
CA ASP A 112 10.16 -8.33 -4.93
C ASP A 112 9.12 -7.65 -5.84
N ILE A 113 9.62 -7.04 -6.93
CA ILE A 113 8.77 -6.56 -8.01
C ILE A 113 8.28 -7.78 -8.80
N THR A 114 7.05 -8.19 -8.53
CA THR A 114 6.36 -9.27 -9.25
C THR A 114 5.63 -8.73 -10.50
N PRO A 115 5.16 -9.59 -11.42
CA PRO A 115 4.31 -9.15 -12.53
C PRO A 115 3.05 -8.41 -12.07
N ALA A 116 2.45 -8.79 -10.93
CA ALA A 116 1.31 -8.11 -10.35
C ALA A 116 1.66 -6.68 -9.91
N VAL A 117 2.81 -6.50 -9.25
CA VAL A 117 3.34 -5.17 -8.89
C VAL A 117 3.56 -4.33 -10.14
N ALA A 118 4.24 -4.87 -11.15
CA ALA A 118 4.53 -4.15 -12.39
C ALA A 118 3.26 -3.66 -13.12
N LEU A 119 2.21 -4.48 -13.16
CA LEU A 119 0.91 -4.10 -13.73
C LEU A 119 0.21 -3.01 -12.91
N LEU A 120 0.26 -3.09 -11.57
CA LEU A 120 -0.34 -2.07 -10.71
C LEU A 120 0.34 -0.70 -10.86
N VAL A 121 1.67 -0.67 -11.05
CA VAL A 121 2.42 0.59 -11.25
C VAL A 121 1.84 1.40 -12.40
N VAL A 122 1.53 0.76 -13.53
CA VAL A 122 1.04 1.46 -14.73
C VAL A 122 -0.46 1.78 -14.67
N GLN A 123 -1.21 1.15 -13.77
CA GLN A 123 -2.64 1.38 -13.59
C GLN A 123 -2.97 2.57 -12.69
N PHE A 124 -2.00 3.10 -11.94
CA PHE A 124 -2.20 4.33 -11.18
C PHE A 124 -2.47 5.50 -12.12
N ALA A 125 -3.59 6.20 -11.89
CA ALA A 125 -4.02 7.36 -12.66
C ALA A 125 -3.05 8.55 -12.53
N ASP A 126 -3.24 9.56 -13.37
CA ASP A 126 -2.35 10.73 -13.48
C ASP A 126 -2.29 11.61 -12.21
N ASP A 127 -3.27 11.49 -11.33
CA ASP A 127 -3.33 12.18 -10.03
C ASP A 127 -2.52 11.47 -8.92
N PHE A 128 -1.97 10.29 -9.20
CA PHE A 128 -1.04 9.58 -8.33
C PHE A 128 0.39 10.15 -8.43
N PRO A 129 1.25 10.03 -7.40
CA PRO A 129 2.67 10.35 -7.51
C PRO A 129 3.33 9.86 -8.81
N ARG A 130 4.09 10.76 -9.44
CA ARG A 130 4.81 10.46 -10.69
C ARG A 130 6.17 9.79 -10.46
N ASP A 131 6.68 9.84 -9.22
CA ASP A 131 7.96 9.22 -8.91
C ASP A 131 7.86 7.69 -9.14
N PRO A 132 8.72 7.11 -9.98
CA PRO A 132 8.66 5.67 -10.25
C PRO A 132 8.89 4.83 -8.99
N ILE A 133 9.71 5.30 -8.03
CA ILE A 133 9.99 4.56 -6.80
C ILE A 133 8.75 4.54 -5.91
N ASP A 134 8.13 5.71 -5.68
CA ASP A 134 6.87 5.81 -4.92
C ASP A 134 5.77 4.93 -5.53
N ARG A 135 5.67 4.91 -6.86
CA ARG A 135 4.69 4.06 -7.57
C ARG A 135 4.97 2.58 -7.35
N ILE A 136 6.23 2.15 -7.40
CA ILE A 136 6.57 0.74 -7.16
C ILE A 136 6.28 0.37 -5.70
N ILE A 137 6.67 1.21 -4.73
CA ILE A 137 6.38 0.98 -3.29
C ILE A 137 4.88 0.85 -3.05
N ALA A 138 4.09 1.79 -3.59
CA ALA A 138 2.64 1.77 -3.49
C ALA A 138 2.01 0.54 -4.15
N ALA A 139 2.50 0.14 -5.33
CA ALA A 139 2.06 -1.05 -6.02
C ALA A 139 2.39 -2.32 -5.22
N THR A 140 3.57 -2.40 -4.61
CA THR A 140 3.95 -3.51 -3.72
C THR A 140 3.04 -3.59 -2.51
N SER A 141 2.79 -2.47 -1.83
CA SER A 141 1.85 -2.41 -0.69
C SER A 141 0.47 -2.93 -1.10
N ARG A 142 -0.05 -2.48 -2.25
CA ARG A 142 -1.36 -2.88 -2.75
C ARG A 142 -1.41 -4.34 -3.20
N ALA A 143 -0.37 -4.85 -3.85
CA ALA A 143 -0.29 -6.24 -4.30
C ALA A 143 -0.25 -7.23 -3.12
N GLU A 144 0.48 -6.86 -2.08
CA GLU A 144 0.67 -7.69 -0.88
C GLU A 144 -0.44 -7.48 0.17
N GLY A 145 -1.30 -6.47 -0.01
CA GLY A 145 -2.35 -6.14 0.96
C GLY A 145 -1.80 -5.60 2.30
N LEU A 146 -0.66 -4.90 2.25
CA LEU A 146 0.05 -4.43 3.45
C LEU A 146 -0.14 -2.92 3.64
N PRO A 147 -0.48 -2.43 4.85
CA PRO A 147 -0.47 -1.01 5.14
C PRO A 147 0.92 -0.40 4.91
N LEU A 148 0.97 0.76 4.25
CA LEU A 148 2.21 1.49 3.95
C LEU A 148 2.50 2.56 5.01
N VAL A 149 3.63 2.43 5.70
CA VAL A 149 4.10 3.45 6.65
C VAL A 149 4.89 4.52 5.89
N THR A 150 4.26 5.66 5.62
CA THR A 150 4.85 6.73 4.79
C THR A 150 4.47 8.11 5.28
N ARG A 151 5.43 9.05 5.25
CA ARG A 151 5.16 10.47 5.50
C ARG A 151 4.59 11.17 4.28
N ASP A 152 4.79 10.61 3.10
CA ASP A 152 4.47 11.27 1.83
C ASP A 152 2.99 11.64 1.77
N ALA A 153 2.71 12.93 1.68
CA ALA A 153 1.36 13.44 1.74
C ALA A 153 0.54 13.11 0.49
N LYS A 154 1.18 12.87 -0.67
CA LYS A 154 0.49 12.47 -1.90
C LYS A 154 0.06 11.01 -1.80
N LEU A 155 0.93 10.11 -1.33
CA LEU A 155 0.58 8.71 -1.07
C LEU A 155 -0.52 8.62 -0.01
N ARG A 156 -0.42 9.36 1.10
CA ARG A 156 -1.46 9.38 2.15
C ARG A 156 -2.82 9.91 1.71
N ARG A 157 -2.86 10.78 0.69
CA ARG A 157 -4.13 11.26 0.12
C ARG A 157 -4.74 10.28 -0.86
N SER A 158 -3.97 9.30 -1.36
CA SER A 158 -4.50 8.26 -2.22
C SER A 158 -5.44 7.35 -1.43
N ARG A 159 -6.60 7.02 -2.03
CA ARG A 159 -7.51 6.00 -1.51
C ARG A 159 -7.13 4.58 -1.97
N LEU A 160 -6.09 4.45 -2.79
CA LEU A 160 -5.67 3.19 -3.40
C LEU A 160 -4.70 2.40 -2.51
N VAL A 161 -4.16 3.03 -1.47
CA VAL A 161 -3.16 2.46 -0.57
C VAL A 161 -3.55 2.82 0.85
N GLU A 162 -3.67 1.83 1.73
CA GLU A 162 -3.82 2.08 3.15
C GLU A 162 -2.49 2.62 3.70
N THR A 163 -2.54 3.75 4.41
CA THR A 163 -1.32 4.40 4.90
C THR A 163 -1.36 4.67 6.39
N VAL A 164 -0.18 4.65 7.01
CA VAL A 164 0.03 4.99 8.42
C VAL A 164 1.11 6.06 8.54
N TRP A 165 0.81 7.14 9.25
CA TRP A 165 1.79 8.14 9.68
C TRP A 165 1.39 8.74 11.01
#